data_AF-A0A2G9R5C8-F1
#
_entry.id   AF-A0A2G9R5C8-F1
#
_cell.length_a   1.000
_cell.length_b   1.000
_cell.length_c   1.000
_cell.angle_alpha   90.00
_cell.angle_beta   90.00
_cell.angle_gamma   90.00
#
_symmetry.space_group_name_H-M   'P 1'
#
loop_
_entity.id
_entity.type
_entity.pdbx_description
1 polymer ?
#
loop_
_entity_poly.entity_id
_entity_poly.type
_entity_poly.pdbx_seq_one_letter_code
_entity_poly.pdbx_strand_id
1 'polypeptide(L)'
;LVEKIDNFKQLTLTQKRNPQADIITEGNYFYHSANPRNPEVGDLRISFWYAGVSLGNSFGSVDTVSVVARQRGVELVPYKTKSGDQLELLHMGSHSAEEIFHAEHQSNIMKTWMLRGAGWFMMFMGISLMIKIFHTLVDWFPIVRDLVNLGLKLFALCLSSSLSLLTIAAGWFFYRPLLSLLLSAIAVGIIFLARTRVPSKKHQ
;
A
#
# COMPACT_ATOMS: atom_id res chain seq x y z
N LEU A 1 -16.73 -4.99 -10.28
CA LEU A 1 -15.76 -5.84 -11.01
C LEU A 1 -15.00 -5.06 -12.07
N VAL A 2 -15.69 -4.27 -12.90
CA VAL A 2 -15.10 -3.54 -14.04
C VAL A 2 -13.94 -2.63 -13.64
N GLU A 3 -14.04 -1.96 -12.48
CA GLU A 3 -12.98 -1.08 -11.95
C GLU A 3 -11.67 -1.83 -11.58
N LYS A 4 -11.71 -3.16 -11.49
CA LYS A 4 -10.54 -4.00 -11.16
C LYS A 4 -9.82 -4.54 -12.40
N ILE A 5 -10.29 -4.19 -13.60
CA ILE A 5 -9.63 -4.55 -14.84
C ILE A 5 -8.54 -3.52 -15.09
N ASP A 6 -7.28 -3.94 -15.02
CA ASP A 6 -6.11 -3.08 -15.17
C ASP A 6 -5.13 -3.56 -16.26
N ASN A 7 -5.25 -4.81 -16.71
CA ASN A 7 -4.42 -5.39 -17.76
C ASN A 7 -4.85 -4.95 -19.18
N PHE A 8 -4.81 -3.64 -19.43
CA PHE A 8 -5.07 -3.08 -20.74
C PHE A 8 -3.89 -3.29 -21.68
N LYS A 9 -4.17 -3.82 -22.86
CA LYS A 9 -3.20 -3.99 -23.95
C LYS A 9 -3.58 -3.05 -25.09
N GLN A 10 -2.57 -2.44 -25.69
CA GLN A 10 -2.79 -1.60 -26.86
C GLN A 10 -3.22 -2.47 -28.05
N LEU A 11 -4.21 -2.00 -28.79
CA LEU A 11 -4.65 -2.63 -30.01
C LEU A 11 -3.56 -2.57 -31.09
N THR A 12 -3.05 -3.72 -31.51
CA THR A 12 -2.11 -3.80 -32.63
C THR A 12 -2.85 -3.71 -33.96
N LEU A 13 -2.50 -2.72 -34.79
CA LEU A 13 -3.12 -2.50 -36.08
C LEU A 13 -2.39 -3.33 -37.17
N THR A 14 -2.43 -4.65 -37.06
CA THR A 14 -1.79 -5.55 -38.03
C THR A 14 -2.65 -5.64 -39.29
N GLN A 15 -2.28 -4.90 -40.34
CA GLN A 15 -2.92 -4.88 -41.67
C GLN A 15 -4.45 -4.67 -41.65
N LYS A 16 -4.88 -3.43 -41.37
CA LYS A 16 -6.19 -2.95 -41.83
C LYS A 16 -6.00 -1.87 -42.88
N ARG A 17 -6.72 -2.00 -44.00
CA ARG A 17 -6.93 -0.92 -44.97
C ARG A 17 -7.40 0.31 -44.18
N ASN A 18 -6.85 1.49 -44.49
CA ASN A 18 -7.24 2.71 -43.80
C ASN A 18 -8.78 2.81 -43.80
N PRO A 19 -9.39 3.06 -42.63
CA PRO A 19 -10.85 3.09 -42.52
C PRO A 19 -11.47 4.14 -43.44
N GLN A 20 -10.71 5.20 -43.75
CA GLN A 20 -11.11 6.30 -44.59
C GLN A 20 -9.86 6.90 -45.28
N ALA A 21 -10.04 7.61 -46.40
CA ALA A 21 -8.92 8.09 -47.23
C ALA A 21 -8.09 9.21 -46.57
N ASP A 22 -8.70 9.96 -45.66
CA ASP A 22 -8.13 11.05 -44.85
C ASP A 22 -7.44 10.56 -43.57
N ILE A 23 -7.45 9.25 -43.31
CA ILE A 23 -6.83 8.67 -42.12
C ILE A 23 -5.52 8.00 -42.49
N ILE A 24 -4.44 8.44 -41.84
CA ILE A 24 -3.11 7.86 -41.96
C ILE A 24 -2.92 6.88 -40.79
N THR A 25 -2.56 5.64 -41.09
CA THR A 25 -2.25 4.63 -40.05
C THR A 25 -0.74 4.46 -39.98
N GLU A 26 -0.13 4.86 -38.86
CA GLU A 26 1.29 4.62 -38.57
C GLU A 26 1.44 3.92 -37.21
N GLY A 27 2.07 2.75 -37.20
CA GLY A 27 2.17 1.91 -36.01
C GLY A 27 0.80 1.48 -35.48
N ASN A 28 0.53 1.76 -34.20
CA ASN A 28 -0.74 1.46 -33.51
C ASN A 28 -1.64 2.70 -33.33
N TYR A 29 -1.46 3.71 -34.19
CA TYR A 29 -2.18 4.97 -34.12
C TYR A 29 -2.89 5.28 -35.45
N PHE A 30 -4.07 5.87 -35.33
CA PHE A 30 -4.75 6.54 -36.43
C PHE A 30 -4.52 8.04 -36.33
N TYR A 31 -4.15 8.65 -37.45
CA TYR A 31 -3.93 10.08 -37.56
C TYR A 31 -4.94 10.68 -38.53
N HIS A 32 -5.57 11.77 -38.11
CA HIS A 32 -6.22 12.70 -39.01
C HIS A 32 -5.35 13.95 -39.02
N SER A 33 -4.46 14.03 -40.02
CA SER A 33 -3.46 15.09 -40.17
C SER A 33 -2.93 15.10 -41.60
N ALA A 34 -2.51 16.25 -42.10
CA ALA A 34 -1.79 16.35 -43.37
C ALA A 34 -0.36 15.75 -43.29
N ASN A 35 0.28 15.82 -42.12
CA ASN A 35 1.61 15.25 -41.90
C ASN A 35 1.80 14.82 -40.42
N PRO A 36 1.73 13.52 -40.10
CA PRO A 36 1.91 13.01 -38.73
C PRO A 36 3.25 13.38 -38.07
N ARG A 37 4.29 13.69 -38.86
CA ARG A 37 5.62 14.08 -38.36
C ARG A 37 5.73 15.58 -38.07
N ASN A 38 4.78 16.39 -38.52
CA ASN A 38 4.72 17.83 -38.26
C ASN A 38 3.27 18.23 -37.89
N PRO A 39 2.81 17.94 -36.66
CA PRO A 39 1.43 18.11 -36.27
C PRO A 39 1.04 19.58 -36.14
N GLU A 40 -0.15 19.92 -36.64
CA GLU A 40 -0.74 21.26 -36.58
C GLU A 40 -1.96 21.31 -35.64
N VAL A 41 -2.38 22.52 -35.25
CA VAL A 41 -3.57 22.70 -34.41
C VAL A 41 -4.80 22.23 -35.18
N GLY A 42 -5.47 21.20 -34.66
CA GLY A 42 -6.61 20.54 -35.29
C GLY A 42 -6.35 19.09 -35.68
N ASP A 43 -5.09 18.66 -35.68
CA ASP A 43 -4.72 17.27 -35.94
C ASP A 43 -5.14 16.34 -34.81
N LEU A 44 -5.56 15.13 -35.17
CA LEU A 44 -5.98 14.09 -34.22
C LEU A 44 -5.06 12.88 -34.29
N ARG A 45 -4.71 12.34 -33.12
CA ARG A 45 -4.04 11.05 -32.97
C ARG A 45 -4.83 10.17 -32.01
N ILE A 46 -5.25 9.00 -32.47
CA ILE A 46 -6.13 8.08 -31.74
C ILE A 46 -5.44 6.72 -31.59
N SER A 47 -5.50 6.14 -30.40
CA SER A 47 -5.17 4.73 -30.15
C SER A 47 -6.25 4.08 -29.30
N PHE A 48 -6.34 2.74 -29.40
CA PHE A 48 -7.31 1.95 -28.67
C PHE A 48 -6.61 0.99 -27.73
N TRP A 49 -7.21 0.78 -26.56
CA TRP A 49 -6.78 -0.17 -25.54
C TRP A 49 -7.94 -1.10 -25.22
N TYR A 50 -7.64 -2.36 -24.97
CA TYR A 50 -8.64 -3.37 -24.62
C TYR A 50 -8.12 -4.29 -23.52
N ALA A 51 -9.03 -4.97 -22.82
CA ALA A 51 -8.73 -5.99 -21.82
C ALA A 51 -9.84 -7.05 -21.82
N GLY A 52 -9.53 -8.29 -21.44
CA GLY A 52 -10.53 -9.35 -21.28
C GLY A 52 -10.86 -10.09 -22.58
N VAL A 53 -9.84 -10.45 -23.36
CA VAL A 53 -10.03 -11.22 -24.60
C VAL A 53 -10.47 -12.65 -24.27
N SER A 54 -11.74 -12.95 -24.52
CA SER A 54 -12.33 -14.27 -24.24
C SER A 54 -12.09 -15.32 -25.34
N LEU A 55 -11.75 -14.90 -26.57
CA LEU A 55 -11.47 -15.81 -27.69
C LEU A 55 -10.16 -15.41 -28.36
N GLY A 56 -9.31 -16.41 -28.64
CA GLY A 56 -8.10 -16.21 -29.44
C GLY A 56 -8.50 -15.75 -30.84
N ASN A 57 -8.30 -14.48 -31.10
CA ASN A 57 -8.64 -13.83 -32.36
C ASN A 57 -7.47 -12.95 -32.81
N SER A 58 -7.62 -12.24 -33.92
CA SER A 58 -6.60 -11.34 -34.46
C SER A 58 -6.18 -10.22 -33.50
N PHE A 59 -6.86 -10.05 -32.36
CA PHE A 59 -6.55 -9.02 -31.38
C PHE A 59 -5.58 -9.47 -30.29
N GLY A 60 -5.42 -10.77 -30.01
CA GLY A 60 -4.46 -11.26 -29.02
C GLY A 60 -4.71 -12.68 -28.51
N SER A 61 -3.87 -13.12 -27.55
CA SER A 61 -4.08 -14.36 -26.79
C SER A 61 -5.22 -14.20 -25.79
N VAL A 62 -5.86 -15.33 -25.43
CA VAL A 62 -6.95 -15.36 -24.44
C VAL A 62 -6.42 -14.91 -23.08
N ASP A 63 -7.12 -13.95 -22.49
CA ASP A 63 -6.86 -13.53 -21.11
C ASP A 63 -7.59 -14.48 -20.16
N THR A 64 -6.82 -15.33 -19.48
CA THR A 64 -7.37 -16.14 -18.39
C THR A 64 -7.41 -15.29 -17.12
N VAL A 65 -8.55 -15.28 -16.43
CA VAL A 65 -8.73 -14.56 -15.17
C VAL A 65 -9.48 -15.44 -14.17
N SER A 66 -9.16 -15.24 -12.90
CA SER A 66 -9.84 -15.87 -11.77
C SER A 66 -10.61 -14.81 -11.00
N VAL A 67 -11.91 -15.03 -10.81
CA VAL A 67 -12.82 -14.06 -10.19
C VAL A 67 -13.42 -14.64 -8.92
N VAL A 68 -13.37 -13.88 -7.82
CA VAL A 68 -14.03 -14.24 -6.55
C VAL A 68 -15.09 -13.20 -6.25
N ALA A 69 -16.35 -13.59 -6.32
CA ALA A 69 -17.51 -12.74 -6.04
C ALA A 69 -18.69 -13.61 -5.56
N ARG A 70 -19.75 -12.97 -5.02
CA ARG A 70 -20.98 -13.69 -4.66
C ARG A 70 -21.76 -14.01 -5.93
N GLN A 71 -22.10 -15.28 -6.13
CA GLN A 71 -23.02 -15.67 -7.19
C GLN A 71 -24.47 -15.36 -6.78
N ARG A 72 -25.20 -14.64 -7.63
CA ARG A 72 -26.64 -14.40 -7.53
C ARG A 72 -27.29 -14.78 -8.85
N GLY A 73 -27.70 -16.04 -8.97
CA GLY A 73 -28.20 -16.59 -10.23
C GLY A 73 -27.10 -16.61 -11.30
N VAL A 74 -27.30 -15.86 -12.37
CA VAL A 74 -26.34 -15.71 -13.48
C VAL A 74 -25.35 -14.55 -13.29
N GLU A 75 -25.54 -13.72 -12.26
CA GLU A 75 -24.70 -12.55 -12.01
C GLU A 75 -23.67 -12.81 -10.91
N LEU A 76 -22.52 -12.15 -11.05
CA LEU A 76 -21.53 -11.99 -9.99
C LEU A 76 -21.70 -10.62 -9.35
N VAL A 77 -21.96 -10.60 -8.04
CA VAL A 77 -22.17 -9.38 -7.27
C VAL A 77 -21.16 -9.26 -6.13
N PRO A 78 -20.83 -8.04 -5.67
CA PRO A 78 -19.95 -7.86 -4.52
C PRO A 78 -20.49 -8.53 -3.25
N TYR A 79 -19.62 -9.23 -2.51
CA TYR A 79 -19.98 -9.86 -1.25
C TYR A 79 -19.65 -8.93 -0.07
N LYS A 80 -20.66 -8.52 0.71
CA LYS A 80 -20.41 -7.74 1.94
C LYS A 80 -19.90 -8.64 3.06
N THR A 81 -18.69 -8.38 3.53
CA THR A 81 -18.08 -9.09 4.67
C THR A 81 -18.65 -8.60 6.00
N LYS A 82 -18.47 -9.39 7.05
CA LYS A 82 -18.85 -8.98 8.43
C LYS A 82 -18.09 -7.75 8.92
N SER A 83 -16.90 -7.50 8.37
CA SER A 83 -16.06 -6.35 8.69
C SER A 83 -16.52 -5.05 8.00
N GLY A 84 -17.52 -5.11 7.12
CA GLY A 84 -18.03 -3.97 6.37
C GLY A 84 -17.44 -3.82 4.96
N ASP A 85 -16.34 -4.50 4.66
CA ASP A 85 -15.69 -4.46 3.34
C ASP A 85 -16.45 -5.27 2.29
N GLN A 86 -16.30 -4.87 1.02
CA GLN A 86 -16.82 -5.62 -0.12
C GLN A 86 -15.74 -6.53 -0.71
N LEU A 87 -16.00 -7.83 -0.72
CA LEU A 87 -15.18 -8.83 -1.37
C LEU A 87 -15.65 -9.02 -2.81
N GLU A 88 -14.78 -8.61 -3.72
CA GLU A 88 -14.91 -8.80 -5.15
C GLU A 88 -13.47 -8.79 -5.71
N LEU A 89 -12.91 -9.93 -6.07
CA LEU A 89 -11.50 -10.04 -6.46
C LEU A 89 -11.39 -10.45 -7.93
N LEU A 90 -10.39 -9.89 -8.61
CA LEU A 90 -10.02 -10.25 -9.97
C LEU A 90 -8.51 -10.47 -9.96
N HIS A 91 -8.09 -11.67 -10.34
CA HIS A 91 -6.69 -12.06 -10.47
C HIS A 91 -6.44 -12.50 -11.91
N MET A 92 -5.32 -12.04 -12.49
CA MET A 92 -4.89 -12.51 -13.80
C MET A 92 -4.34 -13.93 -13.69
N GLY A 93 -4.67 -14.78 -14.65
CA GLY A 93 -4.29 -16.19 -14.67
C GLY A 93 -5.34 -17.13 -14.07
N SER A 94 -5.03 -18.42 -14.12
CA SER A 94 -5.82 -19.49 -13.50
C SER A 94 -5.26 -19.78 -12.12
N HIS A 95 -5.98 -19.35 -11.08
CA HIS A 95 -5.62 -19.54 -9.69
C HIS A 95 -6.70 -20.32 -8.96
N SER A 96 -6.27 -21.17 -8.04
CA SER A 96 -7.19 -21.83 -7.11
C SER A 96 -7.77 -20.82 -6.11
N ALA A 97 -8.94 -21.14 -5.54
CA ALA A 97 -9.52 -20.30 -4.50
C ALA A 97 -8.58 -20.16 -3.29
N GLU A 98 -7.88 -21.23 -2.93
CA GLU A 98 -6.92 -21.25 -1.82
C GLU A 98 -5.75 -20.30 -2.07
N GLU A 99 -5.16 -20.32 -3.28
CA GLU A 99 -4.09 -19.40 -3.66
C GLU A 99 -4.51 -17.93 -3.57
N ILE A 100 -5.70 -17.60 -4.08
CA ILE A 100 -6.22 -16.22 -4.07
C ILE A 100 -6.40 -15.74 -2.63
N PHE A 101 -7.08 -16.52 -1.78
CA PHE A 101 -7.31 -16.13 -0.39
C PHE A 101 -6.01 -16.06 0.41
N HIS A 102 -5.07 -16.98 0.17
CA HIS A 102 -3.77 -16.92 0.80
C HIS A 102 -2.99 -15.66 0.39
N ALA A 103 -2.94 -15.35 -0.91
CA ALA A 103 -2.27 -14.16 -1.43
C ALA A 103 -2.88 -12.86 -0.86
N GLU A 104 -4.21 -12.74 -0.85
CA GLU A 104 -4.91 -11.59 -0.27
C GLU A 104 -4.67 -11.48 1.25
N HIS A 105 -4.63 -12.60 1.97
CA HIS A 105 -4.32 -12.60 3.39
C HIS A 105 -2.90 -12.09 3.66
N GLN A 106 -1.90 -12.58 2.91
CA GLN A 106 -0.52 -12.12 3.02
C GLN A 106 -0.37 -10.64 2.64
N SER A 107 -1.05 -10.19 1.59
CA SER A 107 -1.08 -8.78 1.18
C SER A 107 -1.65 -7.89 2.29
N ASN A 108 -2.74 -8.31 2.92
CA ASN A 108 -3.35 -7.57 4.03
C ASN A 108 -2.46 -7.54 5.28
N ILE A 109 -1.80 -8.65 5.60
CA ILE A 109 -0.80 -8.73 6.68
C ILE A 109 0.33 -7.73 6.38
N MET A 110 0.93 -7.82 5.19
CA MET A 110 2.05 -6.98 4.78
C MET A 110 1.69 -5.50 4.83
N LYS A 111 0.57 -5.09 4.22
CA LYS A 111 0.08 -3.70 4.24
C LYS A 111 -0.12 -3.20 5.67
N THR A 112 -0.74 -4.01 6.53
CA THR A 112 -1.01 -3.65 7.92
C THR A 112 0.30 -3.43 8.70
N TRP A 113 1.26 -4.35 8.59
CA TRP A 113 2.53 -4.23 9.29
C TRP A 113 3.42 -3.13 8.73
N MET A 114 3.42 -2.91 7.42
CA MET A 114 4.14 -1.81 6.78
C MET A 114 3.61 -0.45 7.26
N LEU A 115 2.28 -0.27 7.30
CA LEU A 115 1.66 0.95 7.81
C LEU A 115 1.99 1.17 9.29
N ARG A 116 2.01 0.10 10.10
CA ARG A 116 2.40 0.17 11.52
C ARG A 116 3.88 0.53 11.70
N GLY A 117 4.76 -0.06 10.90
CA GLY A 117 6.19 0.24 10.90
C GLY A 117 6.45 1.70 10.50
N ALA A 118 5.79 2.17 9.45
CA ALA A 118 5.85 3.57 9.02
C ALA A 118 5.31 4.53 10.09
N GLY A 119 4.16 4.19 10.71
CA GLY A 119 3.58 4.97 11.80
C GLY A 119 4.48 5.05 13.04
N TRP A 120 5.09 3.93 13.43
CA TRP A 120 6.09 3.89 14.50
C TRP A 120 7.31 4.77 14.17
N PHE A 121 7.84 4.66 12.95
CA PHE A 121 8.98 5.45 12.51
C PHE A 121 8.67 6.95 12.53
N MET A 122 7.50 7.35 12.04
CA MET A 122 7.03 8.73 12.06
C MET A 122 6.89 9.26 13.50
N MET A 123 6.34 8.44 14.41
CA MET A 123 6.22 8.77 15.83
C MET A 123 7.60 8.94 16.49
N PHE A 124 8.53 8.03 16.19
CA PHE A 124 9.92 8.13 16.68
C PHE A 124 10.61 9.40 16.20
N MET A 125 10.46 9.75 14.91
CA MET A 125 10.99 10.99 14.36
C MET A 125 10.36 12.22 15.02
N GLY A 126 9.03 12.25 15.19
CA GLY A 126 8.33 13.35 15.85
C GLY A 126 8.82 13.58 17.29
N ILE A 127 8.90 12.53 18.09
CA ILE A 127 9.40 12.61 19.48
C ILE A 127 10.87 13.05 19.50
N SER A 128 11.71 12.50 18.61
CA SER A 128 13.12 12.86 18.51
C SER A 128 13.33 14.34 18.17
N LEU A 129 12.52 14.87 17.24
CA LEU A 129 12.55 16.29 16.86
C LEU A 129 12.10 17.18 18.02
N MET A 130 11.02 16.82 18.73
CA MET A 130 10.56 17.56 19.91
C MET A 130 11.65 17.62 20.98
N ILE A 131 12.28 16.49 21.29
CA ILE A 131 13.35 16.41 22.29
C ILE A 131 14.56 17.27 21.89
N LYS A 132 14.91 17.30 20.60
CA LYS A 132 16.03 18.10 20.09
C LYS A 132 15.82 19.60 20.31
N ILE A 133 14.59 20.11 20.19
CA ILE A 133 14.26 21.52 20.47
C ILE A 133 14.57 21.85 21.94
N PHE A 134 14.19 20.97 22.87
CA PHE A 134 14.50 21.16 24.29
C PHE A 134 16.01 21.07 24.56
N HIS A 135 16.71 20.15 23.90
CA HIS A 135 18.17 20.03 24.04
C HIS A 135 18.90 21.30 23.63
N THR A 136 18.51 21.93 22.52
CA THR A 136 19.14 23.17 22.04
C THR A 136 19.02 24.34 23.01
N LEU A 137 18.03 24.31 23.91
CA LEU A 137 17.90 25.32 24.97
C LEU A 137 18.84 25.07 26.17
N VAL A 138 19.38 23.86 26.33
CA VAL A 138 20.17 23.41 27.48
C VAL A 138 21.65 23.17 27.12
N ASP A 139 22.04 23.45 25.87
CA ASP A 139 23.32 23.12 25.24
C ASP A 139 24.58 23.82 25.82
N TRP A 140 24.47 24.57 26.91
CA TRP A 140 25.59 25.32 27.51
C TRP A 140 26.66 24.43 28.18
N PHE A 141 26.36 23.17 28.53
CA PHE A 141 27.28 22.29 29.25
C PHE A 141 27.89 21.18 28.36
N PRO A 142 29.17 21.31 27.93
CA PRO A 142 29.77 20.42 26.92
C PRO A 142 29.98 18.96 27.36
N ILE A 143 30.20 18.69 28.65
CA ILE A 143 30.49 17.32 29.17
C ILE A 143 29.21 16.46 29.25
N VAL A 144 28.04 17.10 29.39
CA VAL A 144 26.76 16.42 29.60
C VAL A 144 26.07 16.07 28.27
N ARG A 145 26.49 16.74 27.18
CA ARG A 145 25.88 16.70 25.85
C ARG A 145 25.80 15.30 25.25
N ASP A 146 26.91 14.56 25.21
CA ASP A 146 26.94 13.26 24.54
C ASP A 146 26.18 12.16 25.30
N LEU A 147 26.28 12.17 26.63
CA LEU A 147 25.54 11.24 27.49
C LEU A 147 24.03 11.52 27.44
N VAL A 148 23.64 12.79 27.44
CA VAL A 148 22.24 13.21 27.31
C VAL A 148 21.71 12.88 25.91
N ASN A 149 22.48 13.10 24.85
CA ASN A 149 22.07 12.73 23.49
C ASN A 149 21.77 11.23 23.33
N LEU A 150 22.58 10.35 23.94
CA LEU A 150 22.32 8.91 23.92
C LEU A 150 21.07 8.55 24.74
N GLY A 151 20.95 9.09 25.96
CA GLY A 151 19.81 8.86 26.84
C GLY A 151 18.48 9.34 26.24
N LEU A 152 18.49 10.51 25.60
CA LEU A 152 17.35 11.11 24.94
C LEU A 152 16.89 10.30 23.72
N LYS A 153 17.82 9.75 22.92
CA LYS A 153 17.49 8.85 21.81
C LYS A 153 16.88 7.53 22.30
N LEU A 154 17.45 6.94 23.35
CA LEU A 154 16.90 5.72 23.96
C LEU A 154 15.51 5.97 24.55
N PHE A 155 15.33 7.11 25.21
CA PHE A 155 14.03 7.53 25.72
C PHE A 155 13.00 7.70 24.59
N ALA A 156 13.38 8.41 23.52
CA ALA A 156 12.53 8.58 22.33
C ALA A 156 12.11 7.23 21.74
N LEU A 157 13.05 6.28 21.65
CA LEU A 157 12.82 4.93 21.12
C LEU A 157 11.87 4.13 22.00
N CYS A 158 12.07 4.13 23.33
CA CYS A 158 11.18 3.44 24.27
C CYS A 158 9.77 4.04 24.26
N LEU A 159 9.68 5.37 24.27
CA LEU A 159 8.41 6.08 24.29
C LEU A 159 7.63 5.87 22.99
N SER A 160 8.28 6.01 21.82
CA SER A 160 7.63 5.77 20.52
C SER A 160 7.19 4.32 20.35
N SER A 161 8.01 3.36 20.79
CA SER A 161 7.67 1.94 20.72
C SER A 161 6.49 1.61 21.63
N SER A 162 6.46 2.14 22.86
CA SER A 162 5.34 1.92 23.77
C SER A 162 4.04 2.54 23.25
N LEU A 163 4.06 3.80 22.80
CA LEU A 163 2.85 4.46 22.28
C LEU A 163 2.35 3.77 21.00
N SER A 164 3.25 3.37 20.09
CA SER A 164 2.87 2.65 18.87
C SER A 164 2.24 1.30 19.20
N LEU A 165 2.81 0.52 20.12
CA LEU A 165 2.24 -0.75 20.56
C LEU A 165 0.85 -0.59 21.20
N LEU A 166 0.66 0.42 22.05
CA LEU A 166 -0.66 0.73 22.62
C LEU A 166 -1.67 1.13 21.55
N THR A 167 -1.25 1.92 20.55
CA THR A 167 -2.11 2.29 19.41
C THR A 167 -2.53 1.06 18.61
N ILE A 168 -1.60 0.13 18.36
CA ILE A 168 -1.88 -1.14 17.68
C ILE A 168 -2.81 -2.02 18.52
N ALA A 169 -2.58 -2.09 19.84
CA ALA A 169 -3.39 -2.87 20.77
C ALA A 169 -4.83 -2.38 20.82
N ALA A 170 -5.04 -1.05 20.85
CA ALA A 170 -6.36 -0.44 20.83
C ALA A 170 -7.16 -0.84 19.57
N GLY A 171 -6.52 -0.86 18.40
CA GLY A 171 -7.15 -1.28 17.15
C GLY A 171 -7.62 -2.75 17.14
N TRP A 172 -6.93 -3.63 17.89
CA TRP A 172 -7.30 -5.05 17.99
C TRP A 172 -8.25 -5.37 19.15
N PHE A 173 -8.58 -4.41 20.01
CA PHE A 173 -9.27 -4.67 21.28
C PHE A 173 -10.57 -5.47 21.12
N PHE A 174 -11.40 -5.12 20.13
CA PHE A 174 -12.68 -5.80 19.88
C PHE A 174 -12.56 -7.04 18.97
N TYR A 175 -11.52 -7.14 18.14
CA TYR A 175 -11.38 -8.20 17.14
C TYR A 175 -10.51 -9.37 17.62
N ARG A 176 -9.50 -9.10 18.44
CA ARG A 176 -8.52 -10.07 18.95
C ARG A 176 -8.04 -9.66 20.36
N PRO A 177 -8.88 -9.84 21.41
CA PRO A 177 -8.61 -9.33 22.75
C PRO A 177 -7.32 -9.90 23.38
N LEU A 178 -7.01 -11.18 23.15
CA LEU A 178 -5.78 -11.80 23.66
C LEU A 178 -4.51 -11.13 23.08
N LEU A 179 -4.52 -10.81 21.78
CA LEU A 179 -3.41 -10.14 21.12
C LEU A 179 -3.30 -8.67 21.58
N SER A 180 -4.43 -8.00 21.78
CA SER A 180 -4.46 -6.65 22.35
C SER A 180 -3.84 -6.59 23.75
N LEU A 181 -4.18 -7.56 24.61
CA LEU A 181 -3.63 -7.63 25.97
C LEU A 181 -2.14 -7.94 25.95
N LEU A 182 -1.69 -8.89 25.10
CA LEU A 182 -0.27 -9.18 24.93
C LEU A 182 0.54 -7.95 24.50
N LEU A 183 0.06 -7.22 23.47
CA LEU A 183 0.74 -6.01 22.99
C LEU A 183 0.77 -4.90 24.05
N SER A 184 -0.31 -4.75 24.83
CA SER A 184 -0.38 -3.79 25.94
C SER A 184 0.61 -4.15 27.05
N ALA A 185 0.72 -5.43 27.40
CA ALA A 185 1.68 -5.91 28.39
C ALA A 185 3.13 -5.67 27.93
N ILE A 186 3.44 -5.90 26.66
CA ILE A 186 4.76 -5.60 26.08
C ILE A 186 5.04 -4.09 26.15
N ALA A 187 4.07 -3.23 25.80
CA ALA A 187 4.24 -1.79 25.89
C ALA A 187 4.58 -1.32 27.32
N VAL A 188 3.83 -1.81 28.31
CA VAL A 188 4.11 -1.52 29.74
C VAL A 188 5.46 -2.08 30.16
N GLY A 189 5.82 -3.28 29.70
CA GLY A 189 7.11 -3.92 29.96
C GLY A 189 8.31 -3.08 29.46
N ILE A 190 8.20 -2.46 28.28
CA ILE A 190 9.22 -1.54 27.75
C ILE A 190 9.43 -0.35 28.69
N ILE A 191 8.34 0.26 29.18
CA ILE A 191 8.41 1.37 30.13
C ILE A 191 9.06 0.92 31.44
N PHE A 192 8.68 -0.24 31.96
CA PHE A 192 9.23 -0.78 33.20
C PHE A 192 10.74 -1.05 33.09
N LEU A 193 11.18 -1.68 32.00
CA LEU A 193 12.59 -1.92 31.72
C LEU A 193 13.39 -0.62 31.54
N ALA A 194 12.79 0.40 30.91
CA ALA A 194 13.41 1.71 30.80
C ALA A 194 13.62 2.37 32.18
N ARG A 195 12.68 2.16 33.13
CA ARG A 195 12.80 2.68 34.50
C ARG A 195 13.87 1.96 35.32
N THR A 196 14.00 0.64 35.20
CA THR A 196 14.96 -0.13 36.02
C THR A 196 16.41 0.07 35.59
N ARG A 197 16.66 0.55 34.37
CA ARG A 197 18.01 0.88 33.89
C ARG A 197 18.48 2.30 34.24
N VAL A 198 17.67 3.10 34.94
CA VAL A 198 18.13 4.35 35.54
C VAL A 198 18.96 3.98 36.79
N PRO A 199 20.27 4.25 36.84
CA PRO A 199 21.10 3.88 37.98
C PRO A 199 20.58 4.57 39.24
N SER A 200 20.26 3.78 40.26
CA SER A 200 19.83 4.29 41.57
C SER A 200 20.89 5.24 42.12
N LYS A 201 20.48 6.45 42.53
CA LYS A 201 21.35 7.40 43.23
C LYS A 201 21.94 6.70 44.45
N LYS A 202 23.24 6.43 44.48
CA LYS A 202 23.95 6.15 45.73
C LYS A 202 23.89 7.42 46.57
N HIS A 203 23.15 7.41 47.67
CA HIS A 203 23.33 8.37 48.74
C HIS A 203 24.60 7.99 49.50
N GLN A 204 25.65 8.79 49.32
CA GLN A 204 26.77 8.96 50.25
C GLN A 204 27.10 10.43 50.32
#